data_AF-A0A2V5V0K8-F1
#
_entry.id   AF-A0A2V5V0K8-F1
#
_cell.length_a   1.000
_cell.length_b   1.000
_cell.length_c   1.000
_cell.angle_alpha   90.00
_cell.angle_beta   90.00
_cell.angle_gamma   90.00
#
_symmetry.space_group_name_H-M   'P 1'
#
loop_
_entity.id
_entity.type
_entity.pdbx_description
1 polymer ?
#
loop_
_entity_poly.entity_id
_entity_poly.type
_entity_poly.pdbx_seq_one_letter_code
_entity_poly.pdbx_strand_id
1 'polypeptide(L)' 'MTPARFQTIEEIFLAALDQEPDQVSAFLDTACGSDAALRREVEALLASDRRADRFI' A
#
# COMPACT_ATOMS: atom_id res chain seq x y z
N MET A 1 -2.10 17.50 6.01
CA MET A 1 -2.62 16.15 5.68
C MET A 1 -3.76 15.86 6.64
N THR A 2 -4.93 15.49 6.13
CA THR A 2 -6.06 15.10 6.98
C THR A 2 -5.78 13.72 7.58
N PRO A 3 -6.03 13.51 8.88
CA PRO A 3 -5.76 12.23 9.55
C PRO A 3 -6.53 11.05 8.93
N ALA A 4 -7.69 11.33 8.32
CA ALA A 4 -8.49 10.34 7.62
C ALA A 4 -7.73 9.65 6.48
N ARG A 5 -6.87 10.37 5.74
CA ARG A 5 -6.14 9.80 4.61
C ARG A 5 -4.99 8.90 5.06
N PHE A 6 -4.35 9.24 6.18
CA PHE A 6 -3.28 8.41 6.76
C PHE A 6 -3.83 7.08 7.28
N GLN A 7 -4.99 7.08 7.94
CA GLN A 7 -5.62 5.85 8.42
C GLN A 7 -5.96 4.90 7.27
N THR A 8 -6.54 5.42 6.17
CA THR A 8 -6.81 4.59 4.99
C THR A 8 -5.53 4.00 4.38
N ILE A 9 -4.45 4.80 4.27
CA ILE A 9 -3.16 4.30 3.79
C ILE A 9 -2.63 3.19 4.69
N GLU A 10 -2.69 3.36 6.01
CA GLU A 10 -2.20 2.39 6.99
C GLU A 10 -3.01 1.07 6.96
N GLU A 11 -4.35 1.14 6.90
CA GLU A 11 -5.19 -0.05 6.78
C GLU A 11 -4.93 -0.82 5.49
N ILE A 12 -4.84 -0.11 4.35
CA ILE A 12 -4.55 -0.72 3.06
C ILE A 12 -3.14 -1.31 3.06
N PHE A 13 -2.16 -0.62 3.66
CA PHE A 13 -0.79 -1.11 3.79
C PHE A 13 -0.70 -2.38 4.64
N LEU A 14 -1.34 -2.42 5.81
CA LEU A 14 -1.41 -3.60 6.67
C LEU A 14 -2.12 -4.77 5.97
N ALA A 15 -3.23 -4.52 5.28
CA ALA A 15 -3.92 -5.53 4.49
C ALA A 15 -3.06 -6.03 3.32
N ALA A 16 -2.30 -5.15 2.69
CA ALA A 16 -1.38 -5.50 1.61
C ALA A 16 -0.14 -6.28 2.10
N LEU A 17 0.29 -6.11 3.36
CA LEU A 17 1.36 -6.92 3.97
C LEU A 17 0.93 -8.38 4.19
N ASP A 18 -0.35 -8.61 4.46
CA ASP A 18 -0.93 -9.96 4.60
C ASP A 18 -1.14 -10.63 3.22
N GLN A 19 -1.14 -9.83 2.15
CA GLN A 19 -1.33 -10.30 0.77
C GLN A 19 0.00 -10.57 0.06
N GLU A 20 -0.05 -11.47 -0.94
CA GLU A 20 1.11 -11.75 -1.76
C GLU A 20 1.52 -10.54 -2.61
N PRO A 21 2.83 -10.41 -2.89
CA PRO A 21 3.38 -9.31 -3.67
C PRO A 21 2.69 -8.98 -4.99
N ASP A 22 2.26 -10.02 -5.69
CA ASP A 22 1.58 -9.97 -6.97
C ASP A 22 0.10 -9.57 -6.82
N GLN A 23 -0.54 -9.96 -5.71
CA GLN A 23 -1.95 -9.69 -5.42
C GLN A 23 -2.18 -8.27 -4.89
N VAL A 24 -1.16 -7.69 -4.23
CA VAL A 24 -1.25 -6.32 -3.69
C VAL A 24 -1.63 -5.30 -4.76
N SER A 25 -1.12 -5.42 -5.99
CA SER A 25 -1.46 -4.48 -7.06
C SER A 25 -2.96 -4.50 -7.41
N ALA A 26 -3.57 -5.68 -7.46
CA ALA A 26 -4.99 -5.85 -7.73
C ALA A 26 -5.87 -5.42 -6.54
N PHE A 27 -5.41 -5.73 -5.31
CA PHE A 27 -6.05 -5.26 -4.09
C PHE A 27 -6.07 -3.73 -4.02
N LEU A 28 -4.93 -3.09 -4.31
CA LEU A 28 -4.81 -1.63 -4.34
C LEU A 28 -5.66 -0.98 -5.42
N ASP A 29 -5.80 -1.60 -6.58
CA ASP A 29 -6.69 -1.12 -7.65
C ASP A 29 -8.16 -1.13 -7.19
N THR A 30 -8.56 -2.18 -6.44
CA THR A 30 -9.91 -2.31 -5.88
C THR A 30 -10.15 -1.36 -4.70
N ALA A 31 -9.17 -1.24 -3.78
CA ALA A 31 -9.29 -0.44 -2.56
C ALA A 31 -9.13 1.06 -2.82
N CYS A 32 -8.22 1.45 -3.71
CA CYS A 32 -8.03 2.85 -4.10
C CYS A 32 -9.01 3.28 -5.20
N GLY A 33 -9.53 2.35 -6.00
CA GLY A 33 -10.49 2.64 -7.07
C GLY A 33 -9.96 3.68 -8.05
N SER A 34 -10.46 4.91 -7.95
CA SER A 34 -10.07 6.02 -8.84
C SER A 34 -8.96 6.92 -8.26
N ASP A 35 -8.54 6.69 -7.01
CA ASP A 35 -7.51 7.46 -6.33
C ASP A 35 -6.10 6.94 -6.64
N ALA A 36 -5.64 7.19 -7.86
CA ALA A 36 -4.29 6.81 -8.31
C ALA A 36 -3.17 7.43 -7.43
N ALA A 37 -3.42 8.60 -6.82
CA ALA A 37 -2.49 9.22 -5.88
C ALA A 37 -2.34 8.39 -4.60
N LEU A 38 -3.45 7.89 -4.05
CA LEU A 38 -3.46 7.01 -2.88
C LEU A 38 -2.72 5.70 -3.19
N ARG A 39 -3.01 5.12 -4.36
CA ARG A 39 -2.36 3.90 -4.85
C ARG A 39 -0.84 4.05 -4.87
N ARG A 40 -0.35 5.14 -5.47
CA ARG A 40 1.08 5.46 -5.57
C ARG A 40 1.75 5.63 -4.21
N GLU A 41 1.09 6.25 -3.25
CA GLU A 41 1.64 6.39 -1.89
C GLU A 41 1.81 5.02 -1.22
N VAL A 42 0.79 4.16 -1.27
CA VAL A 42 0.87 2.82 -0.66
C VAL A 42 1.89 1.93 -1.39
N GLU A 43 1.91 1.93 -2.73
CA GLU A 43 2.89 1.19 -3.54
C GLU A 43 4.33 1.61 -3.21
N ALA A 44 4.59 2.91 -3.05
CA ALA A 44 5.91 3.43 -2.70
C ALA A 44 6.36 2.98 -1.30
N LEU A 45 5.41 2.93 -0.35
CA LEU A 45 5.65 2.47 1.01
C LEU A 45 5.98 0.97 1.02
N LEU A 46 5.17 0.14 0.35
CA LEU A 46 5.40 -1.30 0.22
C LEU A 46 6.71 -1.63 -0.50
N ALA A 47 7.04 -0.90 -1.57
CA ALA A 47 8.28 -1.09 -2.30
C ALA A 47 9.52 -0.68 -1.49
N SER A 48 9.36 0.21 -0.51
CA SER A 48 10.43 0.59 0.43
C SER A 48 10.57 -0.45 1.53
N ASP A 49 9.46 -0.98 2.04
CA ASP A 49 9.42 -2.06 3.04
C ASP A 49 10.05 -3.36 2.52
N ARG A 50 9.64 -3.83 1.33
CA ARG A 50 10.27 -5.00 0.67
C ARG A 50 11.75 -4.82 0.39
N ARG A 51 12.19 -3.58 0.16
CA ARG A 51 13.62 -3.27 0.00
C ARG A 51 14.34 -3.35 1.34
N ALA A 52 13.71 -2.93 2.43
CA ALA A 52 14.26 -3.05 3.78
C ALA A 52 14.36 -4.51 4.24
N ASP A 53 13.38 -5.35 3.91
CA ASP A 53 13.40 -6.80 4.21
C ASP A 53 14.53 -7.54 3.47
N ARG A 54 14.97 -7.04 2.31
CA ARG A 54 16.06 -7.61 1.51
C ARG A 54 17.47 -7.32 2.08
N PHE A 55 17.60 -6.52 3.14
CA PHE A 55 18.91 -6.15 3.72
C PHE A 55 19.46 -7.12 4.78
N ILE A 56 18.79 -8.24 5.06
CA ILE A 56 19.24 -9.26 6.02
C ILE A 56 19.61 -10.59 5.35
#